data_AF-A0A813CJC6-F1
#
_entry.id   AF-A0A813CJC6-F1
#
_cell.length_a   1.000
_cell.length_b   1.000
_cell.length_c   1.000
_cell.angle_alpha   90.00
_cell.angle_beta   90.00
_cell.angle_gamma   90.00
#
_symmetry.space_group_name_H-M   'P 1'
#
loop_
_entity.id
_entity.type
_entity.pdbx_description
1 polymer ?
#
loop_
_entity_poly.entity_id
_entity_poly.type
_entity_poly.pdbx_seq_one_letter_code
_entity_poly.pdbx_strand_id
1 'polypeptide(L)'
;MQAALEEAQQHQCIANFTAIPGDLYEREIARYTHFCLVPEADICGNLDGRELLPDLDFDLLASIPLFLKVAGIASTASLGQVNLCRRAVQSFCQQIYTVQTTLLQEQRADICGKKSGKVVGSKKTIRYEASREYEDEVFGLTSVTFQSFLLIILFLWGLASVTEFRSILVWWNVILTLPTAVAAACIVYKYPPGAEAEDDCTVEIAGLTWKTRLSTVFTNLLPRTVLQCVFFVVGIEYLLSVKQISELILNSLALMVLVTIDEMLFAAFTGEQNAIWIQNSEPLQGRSLHWLDCLLSVTHMPLGMFIFLPISATLAFYIQSHVTTTALQAQATYCLCDLKGDDCFAPEFLAGRVAAAL
;
A
#
# COMPACT_ATOMS: atom_id res chain seq x y z
N MET A 1 -23.72 48.27 27.75
CA MET A 1 -24.81 49.20 27.37
C MET A 1 -24.82 49.49 25.87
N GLN A 2 -24.64 48.45 25.04
CA GLN A 2 -24.99 48.37 23.62
C GLN A 2 -25.65 47.00 23.48
N ALA A 3 -26.79 46.85 24.16
CA ALA A 3 -27.59 45.64 24.10
C ALA A 3 -28.10 45.50 22.69
N ALA A 4 -27.91 44.33 22.09
CA ALA A 4 -28.52 43.85 20.86
C ALA A 4 -28.53 44.87 19.71
N LEU A 5 -27.75 44.58 18.67
CA LEU A 5 -28.12 45.01 17.33
C LEU A 5 -29.65 44.81 17.17
N GLU A 6 -30.40 45.87 16.85
CA GLU A 6 -31.87 45.81 16.75
C GLU A 6 -32.23 44.59 15.92
N GLU A 7 -33.21 43.81 16.36
CA GLU A 7 -33.62 42.56 15.71
C GLU A 7 -33.83 42.73 14.19
N ALA A 8 -34.23 43.93 13.76
CA ALA A 8 -34.32 44.38 12.37
C ALA A 8 -32.98 44.33 11.59
N GLN A 9 -31.86 44.76 12.19
CA GLN A 9 -30.52 44.71 11.58
C GLN A 9 -29.99 43.27 11.47
N GLN A 10 -30.30 42.41 12.46
CA GLN A 10 -30.02 40.97 12.35
C GLN A 10 -30.83 40.33 11.22
N HIS A 11 -32.12 40.64 11.10
CA HIS A 11 -32.98 40.17 10.00
C HIS A 11 -32.47 40.65 8.63
N GLN A 12 -31.98 41.88 8.52
CA GLN A 12 -31.36 42.40 7.29
C GLN A 12 -30.05 41.70 6.94
N CYS A 13 -29.20 41.38 7.92
CA CYS A 13 -27.97 40.61 7.68
C CYS A 13 -28.26 39.17 7.23
N ILE A 14 -29.29 38.53 7.80
CA ILE A 14 -29.74 37.19 7.38
C ILE A 14 -30.30 37.22 5.95
N ALA A 15 -31.02 38.28 5.58
CA ALA A 15 -31.57 38.44 4.23
C ALA A 15 -30.48 38.72 3.17
N ASN A 16 -29.42 39.45 3.53
CA ASN A 16 -28.28 39.81 2.67
C ASN A 16 -26.98 39.18 3.18
N PHE A 17 -26.89 37.85 3.14
CA PHE A 17 -25.72 37.07 3.60
C PHE A 17 -24.40 37.37 2.84
N THR A 18 -24.43 38.28 1.87
CA THR A 18 -23.29 38.68 1.04
C THR A 18 -22.41 39.78 1.65
N ALA A 19 -22.85 40.46 2.73
CA ALA A 19 -22.05 41.49 3.39
C ALA A 19 -22.33 41.54 4.90
N ILE A 20 -21.46 40.90 5.70
CA ILE A 20 -21.51 40.92 7.16
C ILE A 20 -20.59 42.05 7.67
N PRO A 21 -21.08 42.97 8.53
CA PRO A 21 -20.23 43.99 9.16
C PRO A 21 -19.09 43.35 9.96
N GLY A 22 -17.85 43.82 9.80
CA GLY A 22 -16.67 43.19 10.40
C GLY A 22 -16.69 43.15 11.94
N ASP A 23 -17.26 44.17 12.58
CA ASP A 23 -17.40 44.26 14.03
C ASP A 23 -18.46 43.31 14.61
N LEU A 24 -19.47 42.95 13.81
CA LEU A 24 -20.45 41.91 14.10
C LEU A 24 -19.85 40.53 13.88
N TYR A 25 -19.04 40.39 12.83
CA TYR A 25 -18.32 39.16 12.54
C TYR A 25 -17.39 38.77 13.70
N GLU A 26 -16.53 39.68 14.16
CA GLU A 26 -15.59 39.39 15.24
C GLU A 26 -16.28 39.07 16.58
N ARG A 27 -17.40 39.77 16.89
CA ARG A 27 -18.09 39.60 18.18
C ARG A 27 -18.97 38.36 18.25
N GLU A 28 -19.71 38.05 17.20
CA GLU A 28 -20.77 37.02 17.25
C GLU A 28 -20.52 35.80 16.37
N ILE A 29 -19.70 35.91 15.32
CA ILE A 29 -19.54 34.85 14.31
C ILE A 29 -18.17 34.18 14.39
N ALA A 30 -17.09 34.94 14.58
CA ALA A 30 -15.72 34.45 14.52
C ALA A 30 -15.43 33.32 15.51
N ARG A 31 -16.07 33.33 16.68
CA ARG A 31 -15.97 32.24 17.66
C ARG A 31 -16.58 30.91 17.16
N TYR A 32 -17.49 30.95 16.21
CA TYR A 32 -18.21 29.77 15.71
C TYR A 32 -17.79 29.37 14.28
N THR A 33 -17.04 30.21 13.57
CA THR A 33 -16.50 29.87 12.25
C THR A 33 -15.54 28.67 12.29
N HIS A 34 -14.96 28.36 13.46
CA HIS A 34 -14.18 27.14 13.67
C HIS A 34 -14.98 25.86 13.36
N PHE A 35 -16.30 25.86 13.61
CA PHE A 35 -17.16 24.73 13.23
C PHE A 35 -17.27 24.56 11.71
N CYS A 36 -17.02 25.60 10.91
CA CYS A 36 -17.08 25.51 9.46
C CYS A 36 -15.84 24.87 8.83
N LEU A 37 -14.79 24.63 9.62
CA LEU A 37 -13.71 23.72 9.24
C LEU A 37 -14.08 22.26 9.46
N VAL A 38 -15.15 21.98 10.23
CA VAL A 38 -15.64 20.62 10.37
C VAL A 38 -16.30 20.25 9.03
N PRO A 39 -15.75 19.26 8.33
CA PRO A 39 -16.12 18.89 6.96
C PRO A 39 -17.54 18.34 6.90
N GLU A 40 -17.96 17.60 7.92
CA GLU A 40 -19.21 16.86 7.96
C GLU A 40 -19.75 16.84 9.39
N ALA A 41 -21.06 17.06 9.49
CA ALA A 41 -21.82 17.07 10.74
C ALA A 41 -21.81 15.71 11.48
N ASP A 42 -21.44 14.67 10.73
CA ASP A 42 -21.38 13.28 11.14
C ASP A 42 -20.12 13.02 12.02
N ILE A 43 -19.05 13.81 11.87
CA ILE A 43 -17.80 13.72 12.65
C ILE A 43 -17.93 14.36 14.04
N CYS A 44 -18.96 15.18 14.29
CA CYS A 44 -19.16 15.87 15.56
C CYS A 44 -19.14 14.93 16.79
N GLY A 45 -19.58 13.67 16.65
CA GLY A 45 -19.50 12.69 17.74
C GLY A 45 -18.06 12.23 18.05
N ASN A 46 -17.17 12.21 17.06
CA ASN A 46 -15.75 11.93 17.27
C ASN A 46 -15.04 13.08 17.99
N LEU A 47 -15.39 14.33 17.64
CA LEU A 47 -14.79 15.52 18.24
C LEU A 47 -15.18 15.66 19.72
N ASP A 48 -16.44 15.37 20.04
CA ASP A 48 -16.93 15.33 21.42
C ASP A 48 -16.20 14.27 22.26
N GLY A 49 -15.96 13.09 21.70
CA GLY A 49 -15.17 12.05 22.35
C GLY A 49 -13.70 12.42 22.60
N ARG A 50 -13.20 13.50 21.99
CA ARG A 50 -11.83 14.01 22.14
C ARG A 50 -11.78 15.37 22.85
N GLU A 51 -12.90 15.86 23.38
CA GLU A 51 -12.99 17.17 24.03
C GLU A 51 -12.52 18.34 23.12
N LEU A 52 -12.74 18.20 21.81
CA LEU A 52 -12.38 19.20 20.80
C LEU A 52 -13.56 20.13 20.44
N LEU A 53 -14.72 19.93 21.06
CA LEU A 53 -15.84 20.85 20.91
C LEU A 53 -15.66 22.01 21.91
N PRO A 54 -15.85 23.26 21.48
CA PRO A 54 -15.70 24.41 22.38
C PRO A 54 -16.75 24.39 23.49
N ASP A 55 -16.37 24.85 24.67
CA ASP A 55 -17.29 25.02 25.79
C ASP A 55 -18.36 26.07 25.47
N LEU A 56 -19.61 25.65 25.56
CA LEU A 56 -20.78 26.47 25.25
C LEU A 56 -21.31 27.13 26.52
N ASP A 57 -20.51 28.01 27.13
CA ASP A 57 -21.02 28.90 28.17
C ASP A 57 -21.73 30.08 27.52
N PHE A 58 -23.05 29.96 27.39
CA PHE A 58 -23.93 31.05 26.95
C PHE A 58 -24.68 31.63 28.15
N ASP A 59 -24.45 32.90 28.46
CA ASP A 59 -25.42 33.68 29.24
C ASP A 59 -26.63 34.02 28.34
N LEU A 60 -27.60 33.09 28.29
CA LEU A 60 -28.86 33.18 27.54
C LEU A 60 -29.77 34.36 27.95
N LEU A 61 -29.39 35.11 28.98
CA LEU A 61 -30.20 36.18 29.58
C LEU A 61 -30.14 37.51 28.80
N ALA A 62 -29.23 37.70 27.84
CA ALA A 62 -29.02 39.00 27.19
C ALA A 62 -29.44 39.09 25.70
N SER A 63 -29.19 38.06 24.88
CA SER A 63 -29.58 38.01 23.46
C SER A 63 -29.18 36.68 22.81
N ILE A 64 -29.99 36.15 21.89
CA ILE A 64 -29.61 34.99 21.07
C ILE A 64 -28.58 35.46 20.02
N PRO A 65 -27.31 34.98 20.04
CA PRO A 65 -26.32 35.35 19.04
C PRO A 65 -26.80 35.02 17.62
N LEU A 66 -26.44 35.86 16.65
CA LEU A 66 -26.85 35.73 15.24
C LEU A 66 -26.59 34.32 14.69
N PHE A 67 -25.49 33.69 15.10
CA PHE A 67 -25.15 32.31 14.78
C PHE A 67 -26.28 31.30 15.12
N LEU A 68 -26.86 31.37 16.33
CA LEU A 68 -27.92 30.45 16.75
C LEU A 68 -29.22 30.70 15.97
N LYS A 69 -29.53 31.96 15.67
CA LYS A 69 -30.67 32.33 14.82
C LYS A 69 -30.50 31.77 13.39
N VAL A 70 -29.33 31.96 12.78
CA VAL A 70 -29.01 31.42 11.43
C VAL A 70 -29.00 29.89 11.43
N ALA A 71 -28.48 29.27 12.49
CA ALA A 71 -28.48 27.82 12.63
C ALA A 71 -29.90 27.22 12.83
N GLY A 72 -30.92 28.06 13.01
CA GLY A 72 -32.31 27.66 13.24
C GLY A 72 -32.50 27.02 14.62
N ILE A 73 -31.79 27.52 15.64
CA ILE A 73 -31.85 27.05 17.02
C ILE A 73 -32.59 28.11 17.86
N ALA A 74 -33.81 27.78 18.28
CA ALA A 74 -34.66 28.67 19.07
C ALA A 74 -34.37 28.63 20.59
N SER A 75 -33.72 27.57 21.08
CA SER A 75 -33.33 27.40 22.49
C SER A 75 -32.20 26.38 22.61
N THR A 76 -31.18 26.66 23.42
CA THR A 76 -30.05 25.76 23.71
C THR A 76 -30.24 24.93 24.99
N ALA A 77 -31.34 25.15 25.74
CA ALA A 77 -31.57 24.57 27.07
C ALA A 77 -31.68 23.02 27.09
N SER A 78 -31.66 22.35 25.94
CA SER A 78 -31.68 20.89 25.81
C SER A 78 -30.78 20.33 24.71
N LEU A 79 -29.99 21.17 24.02
CA LEU A 79 -29.12 20.70 22.95
C LEU A 79 -27.74 20.31 23.52
N GLY A 80 -27.45 19.01 23.53
CA GLY A 80 -26.08 18.53 23.75
C GLY A 80 -25.10 19.06 22.69
N GLN A 81 -23.83 19.21 23.07
CA GLN A 81 -22.76 19.81 22.25
C GLN A 81 -22.67 19.19 20.83
N VAL A 82 -22.85 17.87 20.70
CA VAL A 82 -22.86 17.14 19.41
C VAL A 82 -23.96 17.62 18.48
N ASN A 83 -25.17 17.85 19.01
CA ASN A 83 -26.31 18.27 18.19
C ASN A 83 -26.15 19.72 17.73
N LEU A 84 -25.53 20.56 18.56
CA LEU A 84 -25.20 21.92 18.18
C LEU A 84 -24.14 21.95 17.06
N CYS A 85 -23.05 21.19 17.21
CA CYS A 85 -22.05 21.02 16.15
C CYS A 85 -22.70 20.52 14.85
N ARG A 86 -23.56 19.51 14.92
CA ARG A 86 -24.24 18.96 13.73
C ARG A 86 -25.08 20.04 13.03
N ARG A 87 -25.84 20.82 13.81
CA ARG A 87 -26.69 21.89 13.29
C ARG A 87 -25.83 23.00 12.66
N ALA A 88 -24.77 23.42 13.35
CA ALA A 88 -23.84 24.44 12.86
C ALA A 88 -23.27 24.09 11.48
N VAL A 89 -22.78 22.87 11.32
CA VAL A 89 -22.19 22.41 10.04
C VAL A 89 -23.26 22.33 8.95
N GLN A 90 -24.46 21.82 9.27
CA GLN A 90 -25.52 21.61 8.27
C GLN A 90 -26.22 22.89 7.81
N SER A 91 -26.51 23.83 8.71
CA SER A 91 -27.31 25.02 8.38
C SER A 91 -26.46 26.28 8.24
N PHE A 92 -25.57 26.55 9.20
CA PHE A 92 -24.80 27.79 9.23
C PHE A 92 -23.64 27.77 8.22
N CYS A 93 -22.81 26.73 8.23
CA CYS A 93 -21.60 26.69 7.41
C CYS A 93 -21.89 26.56 5.91
N GLN A 94 -22.96 25.87 5.54
CA GLN A 94 -23.43 25.81 4.15
C GLN A 94 -23.86 27.17 3.59
N GLN A 95 -24.28 28.11 4.44
CA GLN A 95 -24.67 29.46 4.01
C GLN A 95 -23.48 30.40 3.83
N ILE A 96 -22.40 30.23 4.60
CA ILE A 96 -21.19 31.06 4.51
C ILE A 96 -20.29 30.61 3.36
N TYR A 97 -20.08 29.30 3.24
CA TYR A 97 -19.16 28.73 2.27
C TYR A 97 -19.91 27.72 1.41
N THR A 98 -20.15 28.06 0.14
CA THR A 98 -20.95 27.22 -0.75
C THR A 98 -20.07 26.43 -1.72
N VAL A 99 -19.44 27.06 -2.70
CA VAL A 99 -18.84 26.31 -3.82
C VAL A 99 -17.48 25.66 -3.49
N GLN A 100 -16.60 26.36 -2.77
CA GLN A 100 -15.25 25.86 -2.49
C GLN A 100 -15.27 24.72 -1.46
N THR A 101 -16.15 24.81 -0.47
CA THR A 101 -16.33 23.79 0.57
C THR A 101 -17.02 22.54 0.06
N THR A 102 -18.01 22.67 -0.84
CA THR A 102 -18.61 21.49 -1.49
C THR A 102 -17.58 20.73 -2.30
N LEU A 103 -16.75 21.43 -3.09
CA LEU A 103 -15.67 20.78 -3.85
C LEU A 103 -14.67 20.07 -2.92
N LEU A 104 -14.28 20.71 -1.82
CA LEU A 104 -13.34 20.12 -0.86
C LEU A 104 -13.95 18.93 -0.11
N GLN A 105 -15.25 18.96 0.18
CA GLN A 105 -15.99 17.83 0.75
C GLN A 105 -16.06 16.65 -0.21
N GLU A 106 -16.32 16.89 -1.50
CA GLU A 106 -16.33 15.85 -2.54
C GLU A 106 -14.95 15.22 -2.69
N GLN A 107 -13.89 16.03 -2.86
CA GLN A 107 -12.51 15.53 -2.95
C GLN A 107 -12.11 14.70 -1.72
N ARG A 108 -12.50 15.16 -0.54
CA ARG A 108 -12.27 14.43 0.70
C ARG A 108 -13.04 13.10 0.72
N ALA A 109 -14.30 13.09 0.31
CA ALA A 109 -15.11 11.87 0.28
C ALA A 109 -14.48 10.82 -0.66
N ASP A 110 -13.94 11.26 -1.79
CA ASP A 110 -13.21 10.40 -2.73
C ASP A 110 -11.93 9.81 -2.12
N ILE A 111 -11.17 10.60 -1.34
CA ILE A 111 -9.94 10.14 -0.68
C ILE A 111 -10.22 9.25 0.53
N CYS A 112 -11.16 9.63 1.39
CA CYS A 112 -11.43 8.96 2.65
C CYS A 112 -12.29 7.69 2.50
N GLY A 113 -13.03 7.59 1.39
CA GLY A 113 -13.87 6.43 1.08
C GLY A 113 -15.11 6.33 1.96
N LYS A 114 -15.63 5.11 2.11
CA LYS A 114 -16.91 4.89 2.79
C LYS A 114 -16.82 5.15 4.30
N LYS A 115 -17.89 5.70 4.85
CA LYS A 115 -18.04 5.89 6.30
C LYS A 115 -18.69 4.68 6.97
N SER A 116 -18.08 4.25 8.08
CA SER A 116 -18.62 3.23 8.97
C SER A 116 -18.95 3.88 10.32
N GLY A 117 -20.20 3.78 10.75
CA GLY A 117 -20.67 4.35 12.01
C GLY A 117 -20.76 3.30 13.09
N LYS A 118 -20.25 3.59 14.30
CA LYS A 118 -20.49 2.80 15.50
C LYS A 118 -21.14 3.68 16.56
N VAL A 119 -22.13 3.15 17.26
CA VAL A 119 -22.71 3.83 18.42
C VAL A 119 -21.93 3.42 19.65
N VAL A 120 -21.32 4.38 20.33
CA VAL A 120 -20.58 4.18 21.58
C VAL A 120 -21.29 5.01 22.66
N GLY A 121 -22.02 4.33 23.54
CA GLY A 121 -22.88 4.99 24.52
C GLY A 121 -24.03 5.75 23.83
N SER A 122 -24.14 7.06 24.10
CA SER A 122 -25.13 7.96 23.50
C SER A 122 -24.64 8.70 22.24
N LYS A 123 -23.41 8.42 21.79
CA LYS A 123 -22.74 9.15 20.71
C LYS A 123 -22.52 8.25 19.49
N LYS A 124 -22.76 8.78 18.30
CA LYS A 124 -22.42 8.14 17.02
C LYS A 124 -21.00 8.57 16.66
N THR A 125 -20.07 7.62 16.65
CA THR A 125 -18.71 7.84 16.13
C THR A 125 -18.61 7.25 14.73
N ILE A 126 -17.78 7.86 13.89
CA ILE A 126 -17.61 7.48 12.50
C ILE A 126 -16.15 7.20 12.24
N ARG A 127 -15.88 6.21 11.41
CA ARG A 127 -14.54 5.94 10.88
C ARG A 127 -14.62 5.81 9.37
N TYR A 128 -13.65 6.42 8.72
CA TYR A 128 -13.49 6.32 7.27
C TYR A 128 -12.72 5.06 6.90
N GLU A 129 -13.05 4.48 5.76
CA GLU A 129 -12.43 3.28 5.22
C GLU A 129 -10.91 3.42 5.10
N ALA A 130 -10.44 4.55 4.56
CA ALA A 130 -9.02 4.84 4.42
C ALA A 130 -8.30 4.86 5.78
N SER A 131 -8.89 5.44 6.83
CA SER A 131 -8.26 5.48 8.16
C SER A 131 -8.25 4.11 8.84
N ARG A 132 -9.32 3.34 8.66
CA ARG A 132 -9.45 1.99 9.21
C ARG A 132 -8.37 1.04 8.69
N GLU A 133 -7.96 1.20 7.44
CA GLU A 133 -6.91 0.41 6.82
C GLU A 133 -5.54 0.57 7.52
N TYR A 134 -5.27 1.74 8.08
CA TYR A 134 -4.03 2.01 8.81
C TYR A 134 -4.12 1.75 10.32
N GLU A 135 -5.28 1.97 10.95
CA GLU A 135 -5.41 2.01 12.43
C GLU A 135 -5.65 0.64 13.09
N ASP A 136 -5.88 -0.42 12.31
CA ASP A 136 -6.19 -1.73 12.88
C ASP A 136 -4.96 -2.28 13.66
N GLU A 137 -5.12 -2.47 14.97
CA GLU A 137 -4.02 -2.90 15.87
C GLU A 137 -3.47 -4.28 15.49
N VAL A 138 -4.30 -5.15 14.93
CA VAL A 138 -3.94 -6.53 14.60
C VAL A 138 -3.55 -6.68 13.15
N PHE A 139 -4.26 -6.00 12.25
CA PHE A 139 -4.14 -6.19 10.80
C PHE A 139 -3.75 -4.94 10.02
N GLY A 140 -3.62 -3.80 10.69
CA GLY A 140 -3.28 -2.54 10.05
C GLY A 140 -1.86 -2.55 9.53
N LEU A 141 -1.61 -1.73 8.51
CA LEU A 141 -0.30 -1.59 7.85
C LEU A 141 0.85 -1.27 8.83
N THR A 142 0.54 -0.60 9.93
CA THR A 142 1.52 -0.26 10.98
C THR A 142 1.67 -1.34 12.06
N SER A 143 0.86 -2.40 12.03
CA SER A 143 0.92 -3.48 13.01
C SER A 143 2.18 -4.32 12.82
N VAL A 144 2.84 -4.65 13.94
CA VAL A 144 4.03 -5.53 13.96
C VAL A 144 3.70 -6.92 13.40
N THR A 145 2.46 -7.39 13.61
CA THR A 145 2.00 -8.69 13.09
C THR A 145 1.98 -8.68 11.58
N PHE A 146 1.39 -7.65 10.96
CA PHE A 146 1.37 -7.50 9.51
C PHE A 146 2.78 -7.37 8.94
N GLN A 147 3.61 -6.51 9.54
CA GLN A 147 4.99 -6.28 9.08
C GLN A 147 5.87 -7.53 9.17
N SER A 148 5.76 -8.29 10.26
CA SER A 148 6.50 -9.56 10.41
C SER A 148 6.06 -10.60 9.39
N PHE A 149 4.76 -10.69 9.11
CA PHE A 149 4.22 -11.60 8.10
C PHE A 149 4.66 -11.21 6.67
N LEU A 150 4.64 -9.91 6.36
CA LEU A 150 5.15 -9.36 5.11
C LEU A 150 6.64 -9.66 4.92
N LEU A 151 7.44 -9.51 5.97
CA LEU A 151 8.86 -9.86 5.95
C LEU A 151 9.07 -11.35 5.65
N ILE A 152 8.28 -12.25 6.27
CA ILE A 152 8.35 -13.69 6.01
C ILE A 152 8.00 -14.00 4.55
N ILE A 153 6.92 -13.43 4.01
CA ILE A 153 6.52 -13.69 2.63
C ILE A 153 7.56 -13.16 1.64
N LEU A 154 8.08 -11.95 1.83
CA LEU A 154 9.15 -11.41 0.99
C LEU A 154 10.43 -12.23 1.10
N PHE A 155 10.73 -12.77 2.28
CA PHE A 155 11.85 -13.69 2.48
C PHE A 155 11.67 -14.98 1.68
N LEU A 156 10.49 -15.60 1.73
CA LEU A 156 10.16 -16.79 0.94
C LEU A 156 10.23 -16.50 -0.56
N TRP A 157 9.75 -15.33 -0.99
CA TRP A 157 9.87 -14.88 -2.38
C TRP A 157 11.34 -14.73 -2.81
N GLY A 158 12.17 -14.16 -1.95
CA GLY A 158 13.61 -14.06 -2.17
C GLY A 158 14.28 -15.42 -2.31
N LEU A 159 13.94 -16.38 -1.43
CA LEU A 159 14.45 -17.76 -1.50
C LEU A 159 14.07 -18.45 -2.82
N ALA A 160 12.80 -18.38 -3.21
CA ALA A 160 12.33 -18.95 -4.47
C ALA A 160 12.99 -18.29 -5.68
N SER A 161 13.27 -16.99 -5.61
CA SER A 161 13.96 -16.28 -6.68
C SER A 161 15.44 -16.68 -6.80
N VAL A 162 16.11 -16.92 -5.67
CA VAL A 162 17.52 -17.36 -5.65
C VAL A 162 17.69 -18.74 -6.29
N THR A 163 16.76 -19.67 -6.07
CA THR A 163 16.83 -21.00 -6.69
C THR A 163 16.79 -20.90 -8.22
N GLU A 164 15.92 -20.03 -8.76
CA GLU A 164 15.86 -19.76 -10.19
C GLU A 164 17.10 -19.08 -10.72
N PHE A 165 17.60 -18.02 -10.05
CA PHE A 165 18.84 -17.37 -10.45
C PHE A 165 20.02 -18.34 -10.49
N ARG A 166 20.11 -19.24 -9.51
CA ARG A 166 21.15 -20.27 -9.48
C ARG A 166 21.01 -21.22 -10.68
N SER A 167 19.80 -21.68 -11.00
CA SER A 167 19.55 -22.52 -12.18
C SER A 167 20.04 -21.84 -13.45
N ILE A 168 19.68 -20.56 -13.64
CA ILE A 168 20.11 -19.76 -14.80
C ILE A 168 21.64 -19.62 -14.84
N LEU A 169 22.30 -19.35 -13.71
CA LEU A 169 23.76 -19.23 -13.64
C LEU A 169 24.49 -20.54 -13.97
N VAL A 170 23.97 -21.69 -13.52
CA VAL A 170 24.49 -23.00 -13.91
C VAL A 170 24.40 -23.17 -15.42
N TRP A 171 23.25 -22.84 -16.02
CA TRP A 171 23.07 -22.93 -17.46
C TRP A 171 23.97 -21.97 -18.24
N TRP A 172 24.20 -20.75 -17.75
CA TRP A 172 25.21 -19.84 -18.30
C TRP A 172 26.59 -20.47 -18.29
N ASN A 173 26.99 -21.10 -17.18
CA ASN A 173 28.27 -21.77 -17.09
C ASN A 173 28.37 -22.90 -18.13
N VAL A 174 27.41 -23.83 -18.12
CA VAL A 174 27.38 -25.00 -19.02
C VAL A 174 27.43 -24.58 -20.49
N ILE A 175 26.58 -23.64 -20.92
CA ILE A 175 26.50 -23.24 -22.35
C ILE A 175 27.76 -22.50 -22.81
N LEU A 176 28.40 -21.72 -21.93
CA LEU A 176 29.61 -20.99 -22.26
C LEU A 176 30.85 -21.90 -22.28
N THR A 177 30.89 -22.94 -21.44
CA THR A 177 32.08 -23.78 -21.26
C THR A 177 32.08 -25.08 -22.03
N LEU A 178 30.92 -25.57 -22.48
CA LEU A 178 30.86 -26.74 -23.35
C LEU A 178 31.74 -26.52 -24.59
N PRO A 179 32.52 -27.51 -25.05
CA PRO A 179 33.32 -27.35 -26.26
C PRO A 179 32.44 -27.12 -27.50
N THR A 180 32.98 -26.39 -28.48
CA THR A 180 32.34 -26.24 -29.79
C THR A 180 32.70 -27.44 -30.67
N ALA A 181 31.70 -28.18 -31.13
CA ALA A 181 31.88 -29.37 -31.96
C ALA A 181 31.13 -29.26 -33.30
N VAL A 182 31.55 -30.06 -34.28
CA VAL A 182 30.84 -30.24 -35.55
C VAL A 182 29.59 -31.09 -35.29
N ALA A 183 28.48 -30.81 -35.98
CA ALA A 183 27.16 -31.40 -35.70
C ALA A 183 27.15 -32.93 -35.51
N ALA A 184 27.94 -33.66 -36.31
CA ALA A 184 28.03 -35.13 -36.22
C ALA A 184 28.74 -35.66 -34.97
N ALA A 185 29.52 -34.82 -34.27
CA ALA A 185 30.27 -35.17 -33.07
C ALA A 185 29.64 -34.59 -31.79
N CYS A 186 28.46 -33.95 -31.89
CA CYS A 186 27.79 -33.32 -30.76
C CYS A 186 27.08 -34.32 -29.84
N ILE A 187 26.60 -35.44 -30.39
CA ILE A 187 25.83 -36.47 -29.68
C ILE A 187 26.60 -37.77 -29.79
N VAL A 188 26.91 -38.38 -28.64
CA VAL A 188 27.61 -39.66 -28.52
C VAL A 188 26.67 -40.65 -27.84
N TYR A 189 26.34 -41.72 -28.55
CA TYR A 189 25.53 -42.81 -28.04
C TYR A 189 26.42 -43.83 -27.33
N LYS A 190 26.17 -44.06 -26.04
CA LYS A 190 26.84 -45.10 -25.26
C LYS A 190 25.92 -46.29 -25.10
N TYR A 191 26.39 -47.45 -25.55
CA TYR A 191 25.70 -48.72 -25.35
C TYR A 191 26.39 -49.47 -24.21
N PRO A 192 25.67 -49.87 -23.14
CA PRO A 192 26.24 -50.72 -22.11
C PRO A 192 26.68 -52.07 -22.70
N PRO A 193 27.79 -52.67 -22.21
CA PRO A 193 28.28 -53.92 -22.73
C PRO A 193 27.27 -55.04 -22.46
N GLY A 194 26.63 -55.55 -23.52
CA GLY A 194 25.63 -56.62 -23.46
C GLY A 194 24.18 -56.18 -23.73
N ALA A 195 23.93 -54.92 -24.07
CA ALA A 195 22.59 -54.47 -24.47
C ALA A 195 22.26 -54.91 -25.90
N GLU A 196 21.16 -55.65 -26.07
CA GLU A 196 20.65 -56.12 -27.38
C GLU A 196 19.56 -55.20 -27.96
N ALA A 197 19.04 -54.25 -27.18
CA ALA A 197 17.97 -53.32 -27.56
C ALA A 197 18.44 -51.85 -27.57
N GLU A 198 17.93 -51.06 -28.50
CA GLU A 198 18.19 -49.61 -28.59
C GLU A 198 17.69 -48.81 -27.37
N ASP A 199 16.76 -49.39 -26.60
CA ASP A 199 16.10 -48.75 -25.46
C ASP A 199 17.03 -48.50 -24.25
N ASP A 200 18.17 -49.21 -24.16
CA ASP A 200 19.16 -49.08 -23.06
C ASP A 200 20.31 -48.10 -23.40
N CYS A 201 20.20 -47.35 -24.50
CA CYS A 201 21.24 -46.42 -24.92
C CYS A 201 21.24 -45.15 -24.05
N THR A 202 22.39 -44.83 -23.43
CA THR A 202 22.58 -43.51 -22.79
C THR A 202 23.13 -42.51 -23.80
N VAL A 203 22.63 -41.28 -23.74
CA VAL A 203 23.02 -40.21 -24.66
C VAL A 203 23.95 -39.23 -23.95
N GLU A 204 25.20 -39.15 -24.39
CA GLU A 204 26.16 -38.14 -23.92
C GLU A 204 26.24 -36.99 -24.93
N ILE A 205 26.10 -35.75 -24.44
CA ILE A 205 26.27 -34.56 -25.27
C ILE A 205 27.73 -34.09 -25.14
N ALA A 206 28.55 -34.42 -26.13
CA ALA A 206 29.98 -34.12 -26.12
C ALA A 206 30.30 -32.64 -26.43
N GLY A 207 29.39 -31.90 -27.08
CA GLY A 207 29.59 -30.48 -27.39
C GLY A 207 28.43 -29.84 -28.16
N LEU A 208 28.46 -28.52 -28.31
CA LEU A 208 27.45 -27.75 -29.03
C LEU A 208 28.02 -27.10 -30.30
N THR A 209 27.23 -27.03 -31.37
CA THR A 209 27.58 -26.20 -32.53
C THR A 209 27.46 -24.71 -32.19
N TRP A 210 28.18 -23.85 -32.91
CA TRP A 210 28.09 -22.40 -32.71
C TRP A 210 26.67 -21.85 -32.94
N LYS A 211 25.97 -22.36 -33.96
CA LYS A 211 24.59 -21.93 -34.28
C LYS A 211 23.62 -22.31 -33.18
N THR A 212 23.69 -23.54 -32.68
CA THR A 212 22.82 -23.99 -31.58
C THR A 212 23.12 -23.25 -30.29
N ARG A 213 24.40 -22.99 -29.98
CA ARG A 213 24.77 -22.16 -28.82
C ARG A 213 24.16 -20.76 -28.89
N LEU A 214 24.33 -20.07 -30.02
CA LEU A 214 23.82 -18.73 -30.20
C LEU A 214 22.28 -18.71 -30.10
N SER A 215 21.63 -19.70 -30.72
CA SER A 215 20.18 -19.88 -30.60
C SER A 215 19.76 -20.05 -29.14
N THR A 216 20.35 -21.01 -28.40
CA THR A 216 20.01 -21.26 -26.99
C THR A 216 20.20 -20.02 -26.11
N VAL A 217 21.26 -19.24 -26.34
CA VAL A 217 21.49 -18.00 -25.59
C VAL A 217 20.38 -16.97 -25.86
N PHE A 218 20.07 -16.69 -27.13
CA PHE A 218 19.11 -15.62 -27.46
C PHE A 218 17.64 -16.02 -27.31
N THR A 219 17.29 -17.29 -27.50
CA THR A 219 15.89 -17.73 -27.44
C THR A 219 15.46 -18.24 -26.07
N ASN A 220 16.41 -18.65 -25.22
CA ASN A 220 16.10 -19.22 -23.91
C ASN A 220 16.81 -18.45 -22.79
N LEU A 221 18.14 -18.53 -22.76
CA LEU A 221 18.89 -18.15 -21.56
C LEU A 221 18.85 -16.65 -21.24
N LEU A 222 19.00 -15.79 -22.25
CA LEU A 222 18.92 -14.34 -22.09
C LEU A 222 17.49 -13.88 -21.76
N PRO A 223 16.43 -14.29 -22.49
CA PRO A 223 15.05 -13.99 -22.10
C PRO A 223 14.72 -14.46 -20.69
N ARG A 224 15.10 -15.69 -20.30
CA ARG A 224 14.87 -16.22 -18.94
C ARG A 224 15.58 -15.39 -17.88
N THR A 225 16.82 -14.96 -18.14
CA THR A 225 17.57 -14.07 -17.22
C THR A 225 16.86 -12.73 -17.05
N VAL A 226 16.44 -12.10 -18.15
CA VAL A 226 15.75 -10.80 -18.12
C VAL A 226 14.41 -10.91 -17.40
N LEU A 227 13.60 -11.92 -17.74
CA LEU A 227 12.31 -12.15 -17.10
C LEU A 227 12.46 -12.40 -15.60
N GLN A 228 13.45 -13.20 -15.19
CA GLN A 228 13.69 -13.46 -13.77
C GLN A 228 14.10 -12.18 -13.01
N CYS A 229 14.93 -11.32 -13.59
CA CYS A 229 15.24 -10.02 -13.00
C CYS A 229 13.99 -9.13 -12.87
N VAL A 230 13.15 -9.08 -13.90
CA VAL A 230 11.90 -8.30 -13.88
C VAL A 230 10.95 -8.85 -12.82
N PHE A 231 10.72 -10.16 -12.78
CA PHE A 231 9.83 -10.78 -11.80
C PHE A 231 10.32 -10.59 -10.38
N PHE A 232 11.63 -10.66 -10.13
CA PHE A 232 12.16 -10.39 -8.80
C PHE A 232 11.78 -8.98 -8.32
N VAL A 233 12.02 -7.95 -9.13
CA VAL A 233 11.74 -6.55 -8.78
C VAL A 233 10.24 -6.28 -8.68
N VAL A 234 9.48 -6.65 -9.72
CA VAL A 234 8.03 -6.44 -9.75
C VAL A 234 7.33 -7.25 -8.66
N GLY A 235 7.81 -8.46 -8.36
CA GLY A 235 7.27 -9.29 -7.29
C GLY A 235 7.44 -8.66 -5.91
N ILE A 236 8.57 -8.01 -5.64
CA ILE A 236 8.79 -7.26 -4.40
C ILE A 236 7.83 -6.07 -4.32
N GLU A 237 7.74 -5.25 -5.37
CA GLU A 237 6.83 -4.10 -5.40
C GLU A 237 5.36 -4.52 -5.27
N TYR A 238 4.98 -5.59 -5.96
CA TYR A 238 3.62 -6.13 -5.91
C TYR A 238 3.25 -6.59 -4.50
N LEU A 239 4.12 -7.34 -3.82
CA LEU A 239 3.88 -7.80 -2.45
C LEU A 239 3.82 -6.64 -1.45
N LEU A 240 4.58 -5.56 -1.68
CA LEU A 240 4.58 -4.38 -0.81
C LEU A 240 3.38 -3.45 -1.02
N SER A 241 2.72 -3.54 -2.18
CA SER A 241 1.50 -2.77 -2.46
C SER A 241 0.27 -3.27 -1.68
N VAL A 242 0.34 -4.49 -1.15
CA VAL A 242 -0.78 -5.15 -0.48
C VAL A 242 -0.93 -4.66 0.94
N LYS A 243 -2.17 -4.45 1.38
CA LYS A 243 -2.48 -3.84 2.67
C LYS A 243 -3.20 -4.78 3.65
N GLN A 244 -3.56 -5.98 3.19
CA GLN A 244 -4.26 -7.00 4.00
C GLN A 244 -3.53 -8.35 3.96
N ILE A 245 -3.55 -9.09 5.07
CA ILE A 245 -2.89 -10.40 5.19
C ILE A 245 -3.47 -11.43 4.22
N SER A 246 -4.81 -11.48 4.10
CA SER A 246 -5.50 -12.42 3.20
C SER A 246 -5.09 -12.22 1.74
N GLU A 247 -5.05 -10.95 1.31
CA GLU A 247 -4.60 -10.56 -0.03
C GLU A 247 -3.12 -10.86 -0.22
N LEU A 248 -2.29 -10.67 0.81
CA LEU A 248 -0.86 -10.91 0.72
C LEU A 248 -0.57 -12.40 0.51
N ILE A 249 -1.31 -13.29 1.18
CA ILE A 249 -1.22 -14.74 0.95
C ILE A 249 -1.60 -15.06 -0.50
N LEU A 250 -2.77 -14.58 -0.95
CA LEU A 250 -3.26 -14.84 -2.30
C LEU A 250 -2.27 -14.36 -3.37
N ASN A 251 -1.69 -13.18 -3.16
CA ASN A 251 -0.73 -12.56 -4.07
C ASN A 251 0.61 -13.29 -4.08
N SER A 252 1.09 -13.77 -2.93
CA SER A 252 2.32 -14.57 -2.88
C SER A 252 2.16 -15.95 -3.55
N LEU A 253 0.99 -16.57 -3.42
CA LEU A 253 0.67 -17.81 -4.13
C LEU A 253 0.62 -17.59 -5.64
N ALA A 254 0.02 -16.50 -6.11
CA ALA A 254 -0.02 -16.16 -7.52
C ALA A 254 1.39 -15.97 -8.11
N LEU A 255 2.29 -15.30 -7.38
CA LEU A 255 3.68 -15.14 -7.78
C LEU A 255 4.43 -16.48 -7.85
N MET A 256 4.19 -17.39 -6.91
CA MET A 256 4.77 -18.74 -6.94
C MET A 256 4.30 -19.55 -8.15
N VAL A 257 3.01 -19.45 -8.50
CA VAL A 257 2.47 -20.06 -9.73
C VAL A 257 3.16 -19.49 -10.97
N LEU A 258 3.41 -18.18 -11.00
CA LEU A 258 4.12 -17.53 -12.11
C LEU A 258 5.54 -18.09 -12.28
N VAL A 259 6.28 -18.28 -11.18
CA VAL A 259 7.64 -18.86 -11.23
C VAL A 259 7.63 -20.31 -11.70
N THR A 260 6.60 -21.09 -11.38
CA THR A 260 6.51 -22.52 -11.71
C THR A 260 5.85 -22.81 -13.07
N ILE A 261 5.35 -21.78 -13.75
CA ILE A 261 4.61 -21.98 -14.99
C ILE A 261 5.51 -22.48 -16.12
N ASP A 262 6.80 -22.16 -16.09
CA ASP A 262 7.75 -22.58 -17.12
C ASP A 262 7.94 -24.10 -17.14
N GLU A 263 8.06 -24.72 -15.97
CA GLU A 263 8.11 -26.18 -15.81
C GLU A 263 6.81 -26.84 -16.27
N MET A 264 5.65 -26.23 -15.98
CA MET A 264 4.35 -26.73 -16.46
C MET A 264 4.22 -26.64 -17.98
N LEU A 265 4.65 -25.54 -18.58
CA LEU A 265 4.65 -25.37 -20.03
C LEU A 265 5.65 -26.32 -20.70
N PHE A 266 6.82 -26.52 -20.11
CA PHE A 266 7.78 -27.51 -20.60
C PHE A 266 7.18 -28.93 -20.59
N ALA A 267 6.56 -29.34 -19.48
CA ALA A 267 5.87 -30.63 -19.40
C ALA A 267 4.72 -30.76 -20.42
N ALA A 268 4.00 -29.68 -20.72
CA ALA A 268 2.90 -29.70 -21.68
C ALA A 268 3.35 -29.71 -23.15
N PHE A 269 4.45 -29.02 -23.47
CA PHE A 269 4.94 -28.88 -24.85
C PHE A 269 6.00 -29.91 -25.25
N THR A 270 6.56 -30.66 -24.29
CA THR A 270 7.48 -31.75 -24.60
C THR A 270 6.70 -33.00 -25.04
N GLY A 271 6.91 -33.43 -26.29
CA GLY A 271 6.35 -34.70 -26.76
C GLY A 271 6.98 -35.89 -26.03
N GLU A 272 6.22 -36.98 -25.84
CA GLU A 272 6.64 -38.17 -25.08
C GLU A 272 7.99 -38.73 -25.54
N GLN A 273 8.25 -38.76 -26.85
CA GLN A 273 9.54 -39.22 -27.41
C GLN A 273 10.72 -38.33 -26.99
N ASN A 274 10.55 -37.01 -27.00
CA ASN A 274 11.62 -36.09 -26.57
C ASN A 274 11.84 -36.15 -25.06
N ALA A 275 10.79 -36.39 -24.27
CA ALA A 275 10.88 -36.54 -22.82
C ALA A 275 11.73 -37.78 -22.45
N ILE A 276 11.54 -38.92 -23.13
CA ILE A 276 12.33 -40.14 -22.92
C ILE A 276 13.81 -39.89 -23.26
N TRP A 277 14.10 -39.21 -24.37
CA TRP A 277 15.46 -38.85 -24.75
C TRP A 277 16.16 -37.94 -23.73
N ILE A 278 15.42 -36.98 -23.16
CA ILE A 278 15.94 -36.09 -22.13
C ILE A 278 16.20 -36.86 -20.82
N GLN A 279 15.30 -37.77 -20.44
CA GLN A 279 15.46 -38.60 -19.22
C GLN A 279 16.66 -39.57 -19.33
N ASN A 280 16.94 -40.08 -20.52
CA ASN A 280 18.06 -41.00 -20.78
C ASN A 280 19.41 -40.30 -21.05
N SER A 281 19.45 -38.96 -20.96
CA SER A 281 20.67 -38.19 -21.19
C SER A 281 21.56 -38.13 -19.95
N GLU A 282 22.88 -38.31 -20.15
CA GLU A 282 23.86 -38.17 -19.08
C GLU A 282 24.01 -36.70 -18.67
N PRO A 283 24.27 -36.40 -17.38
CA PRO A 283 24.44 -35.03 -16.92
C PRO A 283 25.62 -34.36 -17.66
N LEU A 284 25.39 -33.14 -18.14
CA LEU A 284 26.39 -32.36 -18.87
C LEU A 284 27.62 -32.09 -17.99
N GLN A 285 28.78 -32.58 -18.41
CA GLN A 285 30.06 -32.30 -17.76
C GLN A 285 30.78 -31.16 -18.48
N GLY A 286 30.77 -29.98 -17.88
CA GLY A 286 31.45 -28.80 -18.39
C GLY A 286 32.69 -28.44 -17.58
N ARG A 287 33.66 -27.76 -18.21
CA ARG A 287 34.62 -26.96 -17.44
C ARG A 287 33.86 -25.84 -16.74
N SER A 288 34.43 -25.29 -15.68
CA SER A 288 33.80 -24.17 -15.01
C SER A 288 34.55 -22.86 -15.19
N LEU A 289 33.82 -21.78 -15.42
CA LEU A 289 34.37 -20.43 -15.37
C LEU A 289 34.61 -20.04 -13.92
N HIS A 290 35.86 -19.70 -13.58
CA HIS A 290 36.29 -19.46 -12.21
C HIS A 290 35.45 -18.39 -11.47
N TRP A 291 34.96 -17.36 -12.18
CA TRP A 291 34.10 -16.33 -11.60
C TRP A 291 32.67 -16.82 -11.34
N LEU A 292 32.10 -17.65 -12.23
CA LEU A 292 30.79 -18.27 -12.02
C LEU A 292 30.88 -19.33 -10.93
N ASP A 293 31.95 -20.11 -10.88
CA ASP A 293 32.24 -21.02 -9.76
C ASP A 293 32.37 -20.29 -8.45
N CYS A 294 33.05 -19.14 -8.42
CA CYS A 294 33.13 -18.33 -7.21
C CYS A 294 31.72 -17.88 -6.79
N LEU A 295 30.92 -17.37 -7.73
CA LEU A 295 29.54 -16.95 -7.48
C LEU A 295 28.66 -18.12 -6.99
N LEU A 296 28.73 -19.27 -7.66
CA LEU A 296 28.00 -20.49 -7.32
C LEU A 296 28.47 -21.10 -6.00
N SER A 297 29.77 -21.09 -5.73
CA SER A 297 30.37 -21.56 -4.47
C SER A 297 29.91 -20.71 -3.29
N VAL A 298 29.83 -19.37 -3.48
CA VAL A 298 29.23 -18.47 -2.49
C VAL A 298 27.77 -18.85 -2.24
N THR A 299 27.01 -19.26 -3.26
CA THR A 299 25.62 -19.74 -3.07
C THR A 299 25.48 -21.14 -2.46
N HIS A 300 26.53 -21.98 -2.51
CA HIS A 300 26.48 -23.39 -2.08
C HIS A 300 26.93 -23.61 -0.62
N MET A 301 27.69 -22.68 -0.05
CA MET A 301 28.14 -22.70 1.34
C MET A 301 27.09 -22.11 2.30
N PRO A 302 27.24 -22.26 3.64
CA PRO A 302 26.58 -21.36 4.60
C PRO A 302 26.88 -19.88 4.32
N LEU A 303 27.87 -19.59 3.46
CA LEU A 303 28.14 -18.28 2.89
C LEU A 303 27.02 -17.73 1.99
N GLY A 304 26.09 -18.56 1.52
CA GLY A 304 24.88 -18.12 0.85
C GLY A 304 24.07 -17.17 1.74
N MET A 305 24.16 -17.34 3.06
CA MET A 305 23.63 -16.39 4.04
C MET A 305 24.20 -14.98 3.91
N PHE A 306 25.40 -14.81 3.36
CA PHE A 306 26.01 -13.49 3.07
C PHE A 306 25.54 -12.87 1.75
N ILE A 307 24.85 -13.60 0.87
CA ILE A 307 24.03 -13.02 -0.21
C ILE A 307 22.61 -12.75 0.33
N PHE A 308 22.11 -13.59 1.23
CA PHE A 308 20.85 -13.33 1.93
C PHE A 308 20.92 -12.13 2.86
N LEU A 309 22.06 -11.80 3.47
CA LEU A 309 22.23 -10.63 4.33
C LEU A 309 22.08 -9.30 3.60
N PRO A 310 22.73 -9.05 2.45
CA PRO A 310 22.50 -7.84 1.66
C PRO A 310 21.11 -7.85 1.03
N ILE A 311 20.58 -8.98 0.54
CA ILE A 311 19.20 -9.03 0.03
C ILE A 311 18.22 -8.71 1.16
N SER A 312 18.34 -9.34 2.32
CA SER A 312 17.48 -9.07 3.48
C SER A 312 17.71 -7.67 4.06
N ALA A 313 18.92 -7.12 4.02
CA ALA A 313 19.20 -5.75 4.43
C ALA A 313 18.64 -4.73 3.44
N THR A 314 18.73 -4.98 2.13
CA THR A 314 18.10 -4.13 1.09
C THR A 314 16.58 -4.22 1.17
N LEU A 315 16.04 -5.41 1.40
CA LEU A 315 14.61 -5.63 1.61
C LEU A 315 14.14 -4.97 2.90
N ALA A 316 14.88 -5.10 4.00
CA ALA A 316 14.59 -4.45 5.28
C ALA A 316 14.72 -2.93 5.17
N PHE A 317 15.71 -2.41 4.45
CA PHE A 317 15.83 -0.99 4.15
C PHE A 317 14.65 -0.50 3.31
N TYR A 318 14.27 -1.26 2.28
CA TYR A 318 13.15 -0.92 1.43
C TYR A 318 11.82 -0.97 2.21
N ILE A 319 11.59 -2.01 3.02
CA ILE A 319 10.47 -2.10 3.96
C ILE A 319 10.50 -0.92 4.92
N GLN A 320 11.64 -0.59 5.55
CA GLN A 320 11.73 0.52 6.49
C GLN A 320 11.40 1.86 5.81
N SER A 321 11.92 2.08 4.60
CA SER A 321 11.58 3.26 3.81
C SER A 321 10.08 3.29 3.48
N HIS A 322 9.50 2.16 3.11
CA HIS A 322 8.09 2.03 2.81
C HIS A 322 7.23 2.25 4.06
N VAL A 323 7.64 1.71 5.22
CA VAL A 323 7.00 1.92 6.53
C VAL A 323 7.01 3.40 6.90
N THR A 324 8.12 4.11 6.68
CA THR A 324 8.15 5.56 6.92
C THR A 324 7.19 6.32 6.00
N THR A 325 7.11 5.94 4.72
CA THR A 325 6.17 6.57 3.79
C THR A 325 4.72 6.23 4.11
N THR A 326 4.41 4.99 4.50
CA THR A 326 3.06 4.58 4.87
C THR A 326 2.65 5.17 6.20
N ALA A 327 3.56 5.34 7.16
CA ALA A 327 3.29 6.04 8.40
C ALA A 327 2.95 7.53 8.16
N LEU A 328 3.69 8.21 7.27
CA LEU A 328 3.39 9.58 6.88
C LEU A 328 2.02 9.67 6.17
N GLN A 329 1.74 8.75 5.25
CA GLN A 329 0.44 8.65 4.58
C GLN A 329 -0.69 8.37 5.58
N ALA A 330 -0.45 7.51 6.58
CA ALA A 330 -1.41 7.22 7.63
C ALA A 330 -1.71 8.48 8.45
N GLN A 331 -0.68 9.20 8.91
CA GLN A 331 -0.84 10.48 9.62
C GLN A 331 -1.62 11.50 8.81
N ALA A 332 -1.29 11.67 7.52
CA ALA A 332 -2.02 12.55 6.62
C ALA A 332 -3.48 12.13 6.48
N THR A 333 -3.75 10.82 6.38
CA THR A 333 -5.10 10.27 6.26
C THR A 333 -5.89 10.44 7.57
N TYR A 334 -5.27 10.24 8.73
CA TYR A 334 -5.91 10.51 10.03
C TYR A 334 -6.25 11.97 10.22
N CYS A 335 -5.35 12.88 9.81
CA CYS A 335 -5.61 14.30 9.90
C CYS A 335 -6.71 14.73 8.93
N LEU A 336 -6.64 14.27 7.67
CA LEU A 336 -7.63 14.61 6.66
C LEU A 336 -9.00 14.02 7.00
N CYS A 337 -9.09 12.71 7.25
CA CYS A 337 -10.36 11.99 7.36
C CYS A 337 -10.95 12.00 8.78
N ASP A 338 -10.14 11.89 9.82
CA ASP A 338 -10.63 11.80 11.20
C ASP A 338 -10.36 13.05 12.05
N LEU A 339 -9.69 14.06 11.47
CA LEU A 339 -9.22 15.26 12.20
C LEU A 339 -8.45 14.85 13.47
N LYS A 340 -7.54 13.88 13.32
CA LYS A 340 -6.75 13.25 14.40
C LYS A 340 -5.26 13.30 14.06
N GLY A 341 -4.42 13.39 15.08
CA GLY A 341 -2.96 13.23 14.97
C GLY A 341 -2.24 14.39 15.66
N ASP A 342 -1.03 14.14 16.14
CA ASP A 342 -0.21 15.13 16.86
C ASP A 342 0.29 16.24 15.91
N ASP A 343 0.61 15.87 14.66
CA ASP A 343 1.02 16.80 13.61
C ASP A 343 -0.18 17.42 12.85
N CYS A 344 -1.41 17.19 13.32
CA CYS A 344 -2.61 17.69 12.68
C CYS A 344 -2.99 19.07 13.22
N PHE A 345 -3.11 20.07 12.33
CA PHE A 345 -3.49 21.43 12.72
C PHE A 345 -4.96 21.55 13.16
N ALA A 346 -5.85 20.67 12.67
CA ALA A 346 -7.28 20.79 12.90
C ALA A 346 -7.70 20.70 14.38
N PRO A 347 -7.20 19.75 15.20
CA PRO A 347 -7.44 19.72 16.64
C PRO A 347 -7.09 21.02 17.38
N GLU A 348 -5.91 21.60 17.13
CA GLU A 348 -5.46 22.81 17.81
C GLU A 348 -6.33 24.02 17.47
N PHE A 349 -6.75 24.11 16.20
CA PHE A 349 -7.62 25.16 15.72
C PHE A 349 -9.06 25.01 16.23
N LEU A 350 -9.60 23.78 16.26
CA LEU A 350 -10.95 23.49 16.78
C LEU A 350 -11.03 23.72 18.29
N ALA A 351 -9.95 23.44 19.03
CA ALA A 351 -9.85 23.74 20.45
C ALA A 351 -9.65 25.24 20.76
N GLY A 352 -9.55 26.10 19.74
CA GLY A 352 -9.35 27.55 19.92
C GLY A 352 -8.01 27.93 20.55
N ARG A 353 -7.02 27.03 20.54
CA ARG A 353 -5.68 27.26 21.14
C ARG A 353 -4.74 28.04 20.23
N VAL A 354 -5.07 28.13 18.94
CA VAL A 354 -4.37 28.94 17.96
C VAL A 354 -5.29 30.08 17.54
N ALA A 355 -4.90 31.32 17.85
CA ALA A 355 -5.58 32.50 17.32
C ALA A 355 -5.45 32.48 15.78
N ALA A 356 -6.54 32.73 15.07
CA ALA A 356 -6.58 32.74 13.61
C ALA A 356 -5.46 33.62 13.05
N ALA A 357 -4.39 33.01 12.56
CA ALA A 357 -3.42 33.66 11.69
C ALA A 357 -3.91 33.48 10.25
N LEU A 358 -4.96 34.23 9.90
CA LEU A 358 -5.38 34.44 8.52
C LEU A 358 -5.54 35.95 8.30
#